data_AF-A0A9N9KEI4-F1
#
_entry.id   AF-A0A9N9KEI4-F1
#
_cell.length_a   1.000
_cell.length_b   1.000
_cell.length_c   1.000
_cell.angle_alpha   90.00
_cell.angle_beta   90.00
_cell.angle_gamma   90.00
#
_symmetry.space_group_name_H-M   'P 1'
#
loop_
_entity.id
_entity.type
_entity.pdbx_description
1 polymer ?
#
loop_
_entity_poly.entity_id
_entity_poly.type
_entity_poly.pdbx_seq_one_letter_code
_entity_poly.pdbx_strand_id
1 'polypeptide(L)'
;AVRERFDIKIVDTPDPSKRNITRTNITVTHVKRTIKYQNANGSYKVNDDLAKSLSFDNAEQLRTALNAFIRKNAKSAAITKLDHQVLVTILVLYFYRYVAIDHKKEWVPTYEKSYKWLWGQFKGKEKVEQEAFQIIKSFVRDAYEVKEGVYELDATFEAEMEPTISNIKFPNTSIRGI
;
A
#
# COMPACT_ATOMS: atom_id res chain seq x y z
N ALA A 1 47.60 7.17 -22.34
CA ALA A 1 46.63 6.06 -22.32
C ALA A 1 45.50 6.43 -21.37
N VAL A 2 44.34 6.81 -21.92
CA VAL A 2 43.15 7.16 -21.13
C VAL A 2 42.49 5.85 -20.72
N ARG A 3 42.43 5.57 -19.42
CA ARG A 3 41.63 4.47 -18.88
C ARG A 3 40.18 4.94 -18.89
N GLU A 4 39.44 4.54 -19.92
CA GLU A 4 37.97 4.59 -19.90
C GLU A 4 37.49 3.75 -18.71
N ARG A 5 37.00 4.43 -17.67
CA ARG A 5 36.22 3.79 -16.62
C ARG A 5 34.88 3.44 -17.26
N PHE A 6 34.71 2.18 -17.60
CA PHE A 6 33.39 1.62 -17.87
C PHE A 6 32.61 1.69 -16.56
N ASP A 7 31.80 2.74 -16.40
CA ASP A 7 30.68 2.73 -15.47
C ASP A 7 29.76 1.60 -15.93
N ILE A 8 29.94 0.43 -15.32
CA ILE A 8 29.00 -0.67 -15.43
C ILE A 8 27.70 -0.13 -14.83
N LYS A 9 26.80 0.36 -15.69
CA LYS A 9 25.40 0.54 -15.32
C LYS A 9 24.95 -0.83 -14.84
N ILE A 10 24.76 -0.97 -13.54
CA ILE A 10 23.99 -2.09 -12.99
C ILE A 10 22.61 -1.93 -13.65
N VAL A 11 22.37 -2.70 -14.71
CA VAL A 11 21.04 -2.85 -15.26
C VAL A 11 20.28 -3.53 -14.13
N ASP A 12 19.42 -2.78 -13.44
CA ASP A 12 18.41 -3.33 -12.52
C ASP A 12 17.75 -4.50 -13.23
N THR A 13 18.21 -5.71 -12.94
CA THR A 13 17.69 -6.90 -13.58
C THR A 13 16.45 -7.23 -12.77
N PRO A 14 15.25 -7.25 -13.39
CA PRO A 14 14.01 -7.45 -12.64
C PRO A 14 14.09 -8.75 -11.85
N ASP A 15 13.81 -8.70 -10.55
CA ASP A 15 13.74 -9.88 -9.71
C ASP A 15 12.53 -10.73 -10.17
N PRO A 16 12.73 -11.94 -10.73
CA PRO A 16 11.63 -12.74 -11.27
C PRO A 16 10.65 -13.22 -10.19
N SER A 17 11.02 -13.12 -8.90
CA SER A 17 10.12 -13.39 -7.78
C SER A 17 9.17 -12.23 -7.46
N LYS A 18 9.47 -11.03 -7.98
CA LYS A 18 8.68 -9.81 -7.79
C LYS A 18 7.69 -9.59 -8.90
N ARG A 19 6.66 -8.81 -8.61
CA ARG A 19 5.66 -8.41 -9.59
C ARG A 19 6.24 -7.36 -10.54
N ASN A 20 5.94 -7.54 -11.83
CA ASN A 20 6.50 -6.74 -12.92
C ASN A 20 6.00 -5.29 -12.99
N ILE A 21 4.99 -4.90 -12.19
CA ILE A 21 4.55 -3.52 -12.11
C ILE A 21 5.41 -2.74 -11.13
N THR A 22 5.94 -1.61 -11.59
CA THR A 22 6.90 -0.78 -10.86
C THR A 22 6.55 0.69 -11.03
N ARG A 23 7.22 1.55 -10.26
CA ARG A 23 7.09 3.01 -10.39
C ARG A 23 7.41 3.52 -11.81
N THR A 24 8.31 2.86 -12.54
CA THR A 24 8.73 3.32 -13.88
C THR A 24 7.78 2.92 -15.00
N ASN A 25 6.92 1.91 -14.81
CA ASN A 25 6.01 1.44 -15.86
C ASN A 25 4.51 1.57 -15.52
N ILE A 26 4.16 1.91 -14.27
CA ILE A 26 2.77 2.16 -13.91
C ILE A 26 2.24 3.43 -14.60
N THR A 27 1.01 3.33 -15.11
CA THR A 27 0.35 4.42 -15.82
C THR A 27 -0.82 4.99 -15.05
N VAL A 28 -1.22 6.23 -15.36
CA VAL A 28 -2.46 6.83 -14.85
C VAL A 28 -3.68 5.96 -15.13
N THR A 29 -3.75 5.33 -16.31
CA THR A 29 -4.83 4.38 -16.68
C THR A 29 -4.89 3.20 -15.72
N HIS A 30 -3.72 2.67 -15.33
CA HIS A 30 -3.63 1.58 -14.37
C HIS A 30 -4.13 2.00 -12.98
N VAL A 31 -3.67 3.17 -12.49
CA VAL A 31 -4.12 3.76 -11.22
C VAL A 31 -5.63 3.96 -11.21
N LYS A 32 -6.20 4.57 -12.26
CA LYS A 32 -7.64 4.78 -12.41
C LYS A 32 -8.41 3.46 -12.46
N ARG A 33 -7.86 2.42 -13.07
CA ARG A 33 -8.46 1.07 -13.06
C ARG A 33 -8.51 0.52 -11.64
N THR A 34 -7.42 0.60 -10.87
CA THR A 34 -7.41 0.15 -9.47
C THR A 34 -8.46 0.92 -8.65
N ILE A 35 -8.56 2.25 -8.79
CA ILE A 35 -9.54 3.09 -8.08
C ILE A 35 -10.98 2.63 -8.31
N LYS A 36 -11.33 2.14 -9.51
CA LYS A 36 -12.70 1.68 -9.83
C LYS A 36 -13.19 0.53 -8.95
N TYR A 37 -12.30 -0.19 -8.27
CA TYR A 37 -12.67 -1.27 -7.36
C TYR A 37 -12.87 -0.82 -5.90
N GLN A 38 -12.74 0.48 -5.62
CA GLN A 38 -13.11 1.05 -4.32
C GLN A 38 -14.64 1.13 -4.21
N ASN A 39 -15.18 0.58 -3.12
CA ASN A 39 -16.57 0.67 -2.76
C ASN A 39 -16.94 2.10 -2.28
N ALA A 40 -18.24 2.39 -2.25
CA ALA A 40 -18.76 3.67 -1.79
C ALA A 40 -18.35 4.02 -0.35
N ASN A 41 -18.06 3.04 0.51
CA ASN A 41 -17.61 3.24 1.88
C ASN A 41 -16.09 3.46 2.00
N GLY A 42 -15.30 3.26 0.94
CA GLY A 42 -13.83 3.39 0.96
C GLY A 42 -13.06 2.06 0.97
N SER A 43 -13.70 0.92 1.22
CA SER A 43 -13.02 -0.37 1.16
C SER A 43 -12.80 -0.84 -0.28
N TYR A 44 -11.88 -1.77 -0.51
CA TYR A 44 -11.70 -2.37 -1.84
C TYR A 44 -12.40 -3.72 -1.98
N LYS A 45 -13.08 -3.93 -3.12
CA LYS A 45 -13.68 -5.23 -3.45
C LYS A 45 -12.59 -6.23 -3.84
N VAL A 46 -12.47 -7.33 -3.10
CA VAL A 46 -11.50 -8.39 -3.40
C VAL A 46 -12.04 -9.31 -4.50
N ASN A 47 -11.77 -8.97 -5.76
CA ASN A 47 -12.11 -9.74 -6.96
C ASN A 47 -10.91 -9.92 -7.89
N ASP A 48 -11.07 -10.73 -8.93
CA ASP A 48 -9.99 -11.06 -9.87
C ASP A 48 -9.47 -9.83 -10.61
N ASP A 49 -10.33 -8.86 -10.90
CA ASP A 49 -9.89 -7.68 -11.64
C ASP A 49 -9.03 -6.74 -10.78
N LEU A 50 -9.38 -6.56 -9.50
CA LEU A 50 -8.51 -5.85 -8.55
C LEU A 50 -7.19 -6.61 -8.40
N ALA A 51 -7.24 -7.94 -8.25
CA ALA A 51 -6.06 -8.77 -8.12
C ALA A 51 -5.13 -8.63 -9.34
N LYS A 52 -5.67 -8.65 -10.56
CA LYS A 52 -4.94 -8.39 -11.81
C LYS A 52 -4.35 -6.99 -11.86
N SER A 53 -5.08 -5.97 -11.37
CA SER A 53 -4.52 -4.62 -11.24
C SER A 53 -3.37 -4.55 -10.23
N LEU A 54 -3.26 -5.51 -9.32
CA LEU A 54 -2.16 -5.65 -8.37
C LEU A 54 -1.11 -6.66 -8.86
N SER A 55 -1.19 -7.12 -10.12
CA SER A 55 -0.30 -8.13 -10.73
C SER A 55 -0.38 -9.52 -10.10
N PHE A 56 -1.56 -9.91 -9.63
CA PHE A 56 -1.92 -11.29 -9.30
C PHE A 56 -2.84 -11.87 -10.38
N ASP A 57 -2.83 -13.19 -10.56
CA ASP A 57 -3.62 -13.86 -11.59
C ASP A 57 -5.13 -13.77 -11.29
N ASN A 58 -5.50 -13.87 -10.01
CA ASN A 58 -6.86 -13.86 -9.52
C ASN A 58 -6.93 -13.56 -8.01
N ALA A 59 -8.14 -13.41 -7.48
CA ALA A 59 -8.38 -13.08 -6.07
C ALA A 59 -7.90 -14.17 -5.12
N GLU A 60 -7.93 -15.44 -5.52
CA GLU A 60 -7.46 -16.56 -4.70
C GLU A 60 -5.94 -16.49 -4.52
N GLN A 61 -5.18 -16.27 -5.59
CA GLN A 61 -3.73 -16.12 -5.52
C GLN A 61 -3.33 -14.94 -4.64
N LEU A 62 -4.03 -13.80 -4.76
CA LEU A 62 -3.84 -12.64 -3.88
C LEU A 62 -4.05 -13.00 -2.40
N ARG A 63 -5.19 -13.62 -2.07
CA ARG A 63 -5.50 -14.04 -0.69
C ARG A 63 -4.48 -15.03 -0.15
N THR A 64 -4.09 -16.02 -0.96
CA THR A 64 -3.12 -17.06 -0.57
C THR A 64 -1.76 -16.46 -0.28
N ALA A 65 -1.24 -15.59 -1.15
CA ALA A 65 0.04 -14.91 -0.94
C ALA A 65 0.01 -14.06 0.34
N LEU A 66 -1.06 -13.28 0.53
CA LEU A 66 -1.22 -12.42 1.69
C LEU A 66 -1.32 -13.22 3.00
N ASN A 67 -2.14 -14.27 3.02
CA ASN A 67 -2.30 -15.15 4.18
C ASN A 67 -0.99 -15.87 4.53
N ALA A 68 -0.28 -16.40 3.54
CA ALA A 68 1.00 -17.06 3.76
C ALA A 68 2.02 -16.09 4.38
N PHE A 69 2.08 -14.86 3.86
CA PHE A 69 2.96 -13.83 4.40
C PHE A 69 2.60 -13.43 5.83
N ILE A 70 1.31 -13.19 6.11
CA ILE A 70 0.84 -12.81 7.44
C ILE A 70 1.11 -13.94 8.43
N ARG A 71 0.83 -15.21 8.10
CA ARG A 71 1.09 -16.35 8.99
C ARG A 71 2.57 -16.48 9.35
N LYS A 72 3.47 -16.15 8.42
CA LYS A 72 4.92 -16.19 8.63
C LYS A 72 5.42 -15.03 9.51
N ASN A 73 4.81 -13.85 9.41
CA ASN A 73 5.37 -12.61 9.96
C ASN A 73 4.57 -11.98 11.12
N ALA A 74 3.32 -12.40 11.34
CA ALA A 74 2.47 -11.84 12.40
C ALA A 74 2.94 -12.26 13.78
N LYS A 75 2.94 -11.30 14.71
CA LYS A 75 3.25 -11.54 16.13
C LYS A 75 1.98 -11.90 16.89
N SER A 76 0.84 -11.39 16.43
CA SER A 76 -0.47 -11.62 17.05
C SER A 76 -1.43 -12.40 16.16
N ALA A 77 -2.17 -13.33 16.78
CA ALA A 77 -3.31 -13.99 16.14
C ALA A 77 -4.48 -13.03 15.80
N ALA A 78 -4.43 -11.78 16.27
CA ALA A 78 -5.41 -10.76 15.87
C ALA A 78 -5.31 -10.43 14.37
N ILE A 79 -4.09 -10.40 13.81
CA ILE A 79 -3.86 -10.04 12.40
C ILE A 79 -4.33 -11.16 11.47
N THR A 80 -4.12 -12.42 11.85
CA THR A 80 -4.52 -13.59 11.06
C THR A 80 -6.04 -13.77 10.95
N LYS A 81 -6.80 -13.06 11.80
CA LYS A 81 -8.27 -13.07 11.83
C LYS A 81 -8.91 -11.85 11.15
N LEU A 82 -8.11 -10.92 10.65
CA LEU A 82 -8.64 -9.76 9.93
C LEU A 82 -9.30 -10.18 8.61
N ASP A 83 -10.40 -9.51 8.27
CA ASP A 83 -11.10 -9.72 7.02
C ASP A 83 -10.20 -9.37 5.82
N HIS A 84 -10.26 -10.17 4.74
CA HIS A 84 -9.43 -9.93 3.55
C HIS A 84 -9.68 -8.56 2.92
N GLN A 85 -10.88 -8.00 3.03
CA GLN A 85 -11.18 -6.65 2.58
C GLN A 85 -10.36 -5.61 3.36
N VAL A 86 -10.15 -5.79 4.67
CA VAL A 86 -9.29 -4.91 5.47
C VAL A 86 -7.84 -5.03 4.99
N LEU A 87 -7.33 -6.25 4.90
CA LEU A 87 -5.94 -6.51 4.51
C LEU A 87 -5.62 -6.02 3.10
N VAL A 88 -6.52 -6.29 2.13
CA VAL A 88 -6.37 -5.83 0.75
C VAL A 88 -6.52 -4.31 0.63
N THR A 89 -7.39 -3.69 1.41
CA THR A 89 -7.49 -2.21 1.42
C THR A 89 -6.17 -1.59 1.88
N ILE A 90 -5.54 -2.11 2.95
CA ILE A 90 -4.21 -1.64 3.40
C ILE A 90 -3.15 -1.89 2.31
N LEU A 91 -3.20 -3.05 1.65
CA LEU A 91 -2.28 -3.38 0.56
C LEU A 91 -2.38 -2.37 -0.57
N VAL A 92 -3.59 -2.01 -1.00
CA VAL A 92 -3.81 -1.02 -2.07
C VAL A 92 -3.24 0.35 -1.67
N LEU A 93 -3.38 0.77 -0.41
CA LEU A 93 -2.78 2.02 0.06
C LEU A 93 -1.25 2.01 -0.04
N TYR A 94 -0.60 0.90 0.32
CA TYR A 94 0.86 0.79 0.16
C TYR A 94 1.30 0.59 -1.29
N PHE A 95 0.49 -0.07 -2.12
CA PHE A 95 0.71 -0.14 -3.56
C PHE A 95 0.73 1.27 -4.16
N TYR A 96 -0.22 2.15 -3.79
CA TYR A 96 -0.17 3.54 -4.22
C TYR A 96 1.09 4.27 -3.76
N ARG A 97 1.47 4.09 -2.50
CA ARG A 97 2.62 4.75 -1.88
C ARG A 97 3.97 4.30 -2.45
N TYR A 98 4.12 3.04 -2.84
CA TYR A 98 5.40 2.49 -3.30
C TYR A 98 5.51 2.28 -4.80
N VAL A 99 4.39 2.04 -5.47
CA VAL A 99 4.37 1.78 -6.91
C VAL A 99 3.83 3.00 -7.65
N ALA A 100 2.78 3.66 -7.14
CA ALA A 100 2.08 4.72 -7.88
C ALA A 100 2.32 6.15 -7.37
N ILE A 101 3.38 6.40 -6.59
CA ILE A 101 3.57 7.67 -5.87
C ILE A 101 3.65 8.89 -6.79
N ASP A 102 4.18 8.71 -8.00
CA ASP A 102 4.26 9.77 -9.02
C ASP A 102 2.89 10.21 -9.54
N HIS A 103 1.88 9.37 -9.37
CA HIS A 103 0.50 9.61 -9.76
C HIS A 103 -0.37 10.03 -8.57
N LYS A 104 0.22 10.57 -7.48
CA LYS A 104 -0.51 10.89 -6.23
C LYS A 104 -1.79 11.71 -6.41
N LYS A 105 -1.77 12.66 -7.34
CA LYS A 105 -2.93 13.51 -7.66
C LYS A 105 -4.18 12.71 -8.04
N GLU A 106 -4.01 11.50 -8.57
CA GLU A 106 -5.10 10.64 -9.02
C GLU A 106 -5.74 9.84 -7.86
N TRP A 107 -4.98 9.50 -6.82
CA TRP A 107 -5.41 8.53 -5.81
C TRP A 107 -5.51 9.07 -4.38
N VAL A 108 -5.00 10.27 -4.08
CA VAL A 108 -5.07 10.86 -2.71
C VAL A 108 -6.51 10.94 -2.16
N PRO A 109 -7.52 11.42 -2.90
CA PRO A 109 -8.89 11.45 -2.38
C PRO A 109 -9.43 10.05 -2.05
N THR A 110 -9.06 9.06 -2.86
CA THR A 110 -9.39 7.65 -2.65
C THR A 110 -8.66 7.10 -1.42
N TYR A 111 -7.40 7.46 -1.21
CA TYR A 111 -6.59 7.09 -0.04
C TYR A 111 -7.23 7.55 1.26
N GLU A 112 -7.62 8.84 1.36
CA GLU A 112 -8.26 9.40 2.54
C GLU A 112 -9.55 8.65 2.92
N LYS A 113 -10.38 8.39 1.91
CA LYS A 113 -11.63 7.66 2.08
C LYS A 113 -11.41 6.24 2.58
N SER A 114 -10.43 5.54 2.01
CA SER A 114 -10.03 4.20 2.47
C SER A 114 -9.48 4.21 3.88
N TYR A 115 -8.65 5.19 4.22
CA TYR A 115 -8.11 5.31 5.57
C TYR A 115 -9.21 5.56 6.60
N LYS A 116 -10.16 6.45 6.31
CA LYS A 116 -11.33 6.69 7.16
C LYS A 116 -12.13 5.41 7.42
N TRP A 117 -12.35 4.60 6.38
CA TRP A 117 -13.02 3.31 6.53
C TRP A 117 -12.22 2.33 7.38
N LEU A 118 -10.90 2.22 7.13
CA LEU A 118 -9.98 1.36 7.88
C LEU A 118 -9.96 1.73 9.36
N TRP A 119 -9.90 3.03 9.69
CA TRP A 119 -9.95 3.47 11.09
C TRP A 119 -11.21 2.99 11.81
N GLY A 120 -12.35 2.96 11.11
CA GLY A 120 -13.58 2.36 11.63
C GLY A 120 -13.45 0.86 11.99
N GLN A 121 -12.60 0.12 11.29
CA GLN A 121 -12.33 -1.31 11.57
C GLN A 121 -11.41 -1.52 12.78
N PHE A 122 -10.57 -0.51 13.09
CA PHE A 122 -9.54 -0.59 14.13
C PHE A 122 -9.83 0.26 15.37
N LYS A 123 -10.99 0.91 15.47
CA LYS A 123 -11.33 1.75 16.63
C LYS A 123 -11.18 0.97 17.95
N GLY A 124 -10.33 1.46 18.86
CA GLY A 124 -10.01 0.79 20.13
C GLY A 124 -9.04 -0.40 20.01
N LYS A 125 -8.40 -0.55 18.85
CA LYS A 125 -7.44 -1.62 18.51
C LYS A 125 -6.20 -1.06 17.81
N GLU A 126 -5.68 0.06 18.31
CA GLU A 126 -4.59 0.84 17.70
C GLU A 126 -3.32 0.00 17.51
N LYS A 127 -3.00 -0.89 18.46
CA LYS A 127 -1.87 -1.83 18.32
C LYS A 127 -2.06 -2.81 17.15
N VAL A 128 -3.29 -3.26 16.93
CA VAL A 128 -3.62 -4.17 15.81
C VAL A 128 -3.56 -3.42 14.48
N GLU A 129 -4.01 -2.17 14.44
CA GLU A 129 -3.86 -1.28 13.28
C GLU A 129 -2.37 -1.13 12.92
N GLN A 130 -1.55 -0.72 13.88
CA GLN A 130 -0.11 -0.50 13.66
C GLN A 130 0.56 -1.77 13.14
N GLU A 131 0.32 -2.93 13.75
CA GLU A 131 0.87 -4.20 13.29
C GLU A 131 0.38 -4.58 11.88
N ALA A 132 -0.91 -4.42 11.58
CA ALA A 132 -1.47 -4.71 10.26
C ALA A 132 -0.83 -3.83 9.18
N PHE A 133 -0.73 -2.51 9.41
CA PHE A 133 -0.08 -1.61 8.46
C PHE A 133 1.41 -1.95 8.28
N GLN A 134 2.14 -2.29 9.34
CA GLN A 134 3.56 -2.67 9.24
C GLN A 134 3.76 -3.98 8.46
N ILE A 135 2.96 -5.01 8.75
CA ILE A 135 3.08 -6.30 8.05
C ILE A 135 2.76 -6.13 6.56
N ILE A 136 1.71 -5.38 6.23
CA ILE A 136 1.30 -5.18 4.84
C ILE A 136 2.29 -4.27 4.10
N LYS A 137 2.87 -3.26 4.76
CA LYS A 137 3.99 -2.46 4.23
C LYS A 137 5.16 -3.37 3.81
N SER A 138 5.53 -4.33 4.65
CA SER A 138 6.58 -5.31 4.34
C SER A 138 6.17 -6.25 3.21
N PHE A 139 4.92 -6.72 3.18
CA PHE A 139 4.42 -7.54 2.08
C PHE A 139 4.57 -6.83 0.73
N VAL A 140 4.23 -5.54 0.64
CA VAL A 140 4.36 -4.77 -0.62
C VAL A 140 5.83 -4.61 -1.01
N ARG A 141 6.75 -4.41 -0.06
CA ARG A 141 8.20 -4.35 -0.36
C ARG A 141 8.75 -5.65 -0.92
N ASP A 142 8.24 -6.77 -0.41
CA ASP A 142 8.67 -8.10 -0.83
C ASP A 142 8.00 -8.49 -2.17
N ALA A 143 6.73 -8.13 -2.35
CA ALA A 143 5.96 -8.48 -3.54
C ALA A 143 6.32 -7.63 -4.77
N TYR A 144 6.67 -6.35 -4.60
CA TYR A 144 6.93 -5.43 -5.71
C TYR A 144 8.39 -4.98 -5.74
N GLU A 145 8.86 -4.66 -6.95
CA GLU A 145 10.14 -4.00 -7.12
C GLU A 145 10.01 -2.52 -6.75
N VAL A 146 10.34 -2.21 -5.50
CA VAL A 146 10.35 -0.85 -4.97
C VAL A 146 11.65 -0.16 -5.40
N LYS A 147 11.54 0.79 -6.32
CA LYS A 147 12.68 1.53 -6.89
C LYS A 147 13.30 2.51 -5.89
N GLU A 148 14.58 2.84 -6.09
CA GLU A 148 15.29 3.84 -5.28
C GLU A 148 14.55 5.19 -5.24
N GLY A 149 14.65 5.90 -4.12
CA GLY A 149 13.98 7.18 -3.90
C GLY A 149 12.52 7.09 -3.42
N VAL A 150 11.88 5.91 -3.48
CA VAL A 150 10.49 5.75 -3.03
C VAL A 150 10.33 6.03 -1.54
N TYR A 151 11.30 5.69 -0.70
CA TYR A 151 11.15 5.86 0.75
C TYR A 151 11.16 7.32 1.18
N GLU A 152 11.91 8.18 0.50
CA GLU A 152 11.93 9.62 0.70
C GLU A 152 10.62 10.27 0.23
N LEU A 153 10.11 9.82 -0.93
CA LEU A 153 8.80 10.26 -1.43
C LEU A 153 7.66 9.81 -0.51
N ASP A 154 7.74 8.59 0.00
CA ASP A 154 6.79 8.02 0.96
C ASP A 154 6.80 8.78 2.29
N ALA A 155 7.98 9.10 2.82
CA ALA A 155 8.11 9.90 4.04
C ALA A 155 7.55 11.32 3.86
N THR A 156 7.78 11.93 2.69
CA THR A 156 7.20 13.24 2.34
C THR A 156 5.67 13.14 2.29
N PHE A 157 5.13 12.10 1.64
CA PHE A 157 3.70 11.85 1.59
C PHE A 157 3.09 11.58 2.98
N GLU A 158 3.76 10.81 3.85
CA GLU A 158 3.30 10.60 5.23
C GLU A 158 3.21 11.91 6.00
N ALA A 159 4.21 12.78 5.88
CA ALA A 159 4.19 14.10 6.50
C ALA A 159 3.08 15.01 5.94
N GLU A 160 2.85 14.98 4.62
CA GLU A 160 1.74 15.69 3.97
C GLU A 160 0.37 15.21 4.49
N MET A 161 0.21 13.90 4.72
CA MET A 161 -1.07 13.31 5.13
C MET A 161 -1.33 13.33 6.64
N GLU A 162 -0.30 13.56 7.46
CA GLU A 162 -0.41 13.50 8.93
C GLU A 162 -1.59 14.32 9.48
N PRO A 163 -1.81 15.59 9.10
CA PRO A 163 -2.90 16.38 9.67
C PRO A 163 -4.28 15.79 9.34
N THR A 164 -4.44 15.28 8.11
CA THR A 164 -5.68 14.63 7.65
C THR A 164 -5.93 13.34 8.41
N ILE A 165 -4.89 12.51 8.58
CA ILE A 165 -4.99 11.25 9.32
C ILE A 165 -5.28 11.49 10.80
N SER A 166 -4.62 12.46 11.42
CA SER A 166 -4.87 12.85 12.81
C SER A 166 -6.31 13.35 13.02
N ASN A 167 -6.84 14.15 12.10
CA ASN A 167 -8.24 14.58 12.15
C ASN A 167 -9.24 13.42 11.94
N ILE A 168 -8.91 12.41 11.11
CA ILE A 168 -9.72 11.19 10.96
C ILE A 168 -9.76 10.40 12.28
N LYS A 169 -8.60 10.28 12.96
CA LYS A 169 -8.50 9.50 14.19
C LYS A 169 -9.15 10.20 15.38
N PHE A 170 -8.92 11.51 15.49
CA PHE A 170 -9.29 12.34 16.62
C PHE A 170 -10.02 13.60 16.15
N PRO A 171 -11.27 13.46 15.65
CA PRO A 171 -12.05 14.62 15.25
C PRO A 171 -12.31 15.50 16.49
N ASN A 172 -11.99 16.79 16.39
CA ASN A 172 -12.25 17.84 17.40
C ASN A 172 -11.42 17.84 18.70
N THR A 173 -10.22 17.25 18.74
CA THR A 173 -9.30 17.42 19.89
C THR A 173 -8.60 18.79 19.96
N SER A 174 -8.76 19.67 18.96
CA SER A 174 -8.21 21.03 18.97
C SER A 174 -9.06 22.10 19.67
N ILE A 175 -10.12 21.74 20.41
CA ILE A 175 -10.88 22.71 21.24
C ILE A 175 -11.13 22.15 22.64
N ARG A 176 -10.08 21.68 23.34
CA ARG A 176 -10.03 21.64 24.81
C ARG A 176 -8.57 21.74 25.24
N GLY A 177 -8.05 22.96 25.26
CA GLY A 177 -6.68 23.23 25.65
C GLY A 177 -6.45 24.70 25.97
N ILE A 178 -7.01 25.10 27.12
CA ILE A 178 -6.73 26.31 27.93
C ILE A 178 -7.23 27.64 27.37
#